data_AF-A0A7Y0X4T5-F1
#
_entry.id   AF-A0A7Y0X4T5-F1
#
_cell.length_a   1.000
_cell.length_b   1.000
_cell.length_c   1.000
_cell.angle_alpha   90.00
_cell.angle_beta   90.00
_cell.angle_gamma   90.00
#
_symmetry.space_group_name_H-M   'P 1'
#
loop_
_entity.id
_entity.type
_entity.pdbx_description
1 polymer ?
#
loop_
_entity_poly.entity_id
_entity_poly.type
_entity_poly.pdbx_seq_one_letter_code
_entity_poly.pdbx_strand_id
1 'polypeptide(L)'
;KQKYQSLALFGDLSQPLFDEEDFVEAFGIKDWKDKWQVQNGRITGGPTDPGLPTLRVCDHVVEQQRAYLKALKAIGVKGFRIDAAKHMTLEHLKRVWTDDITRDVHIFGEIITDGGATEEEYQLFLEPYLQETRLGAYDFPLFSTMFKAFAKKGSFKS
;
A
#
# COMPACT_ATOMS: atom_id res chain seq x y z
N LYS A 1 -6.50 18.80 -27.51
CA LYS A 1 -6.58 17.33 -27.32
C LYS A 1 -5.25 16.64 -27.68
N GLN A 2 -4.71 16.84 -28.89
CA GLN A 2 -3.47 16.21 -29.38
C GLN A 2 -2.20 16.51 -28.53
N LYS A 3 -2.05 17.76 -28.06
CA LYS A 3 -0.93 18.17 -27.17
C LYS A 3 -0.89 17.44 -25.81
N TYR A 4 -2.04 17.00 -25.29
CA TYR A 4 -2.09 16.30 -24.00
C TYR A 4 -1.81 14.81 -24.16
N GLN A 5 -2.22 14.20 -25.27
CA GLN A 5 -1.87 12.81 -25.57
C GLN A 5 -0.37 12.61 -25.78
N SER A 6 0.33 13.57 -26.38
CA SER A 6 1.80 13.49 -26.53
C SER A 6 2.56 13.55 -25.20
N LEU A 7 1.88 13.91 -24.10
CA LEU A 7 2.45 13.94 -22.74
C LEU A 7 1.94 12.79 -21.87
N ALA A 8 1.09 11.91 -22.40
CA ALA A 8 0.52 10.82 -21.64
C ALA A 8 1.60 9.77 -21.34
N LEU A 9 1.81 9.49 -20.06
CA LEU A 9 2.73 8.45 -19.60
C LEU A 9 2.09 7.05 -19.66
N PHE A 10 0.80 6.98 -19.38
CA PHE A 10 0.08 5.73 -19.16
C PHE A 10 -1.42 5.91 -19.40
N GLY A 11 -2.07 4.85 -19.91
CA GLY A 11 -3.51 4.75 -20.07
C GLY A 11 -4.07 5.59 -21.22
N ASP A 12 -5.39 5.51 -21.40
CA ASP A 12 -6.15 6.40 -22.27
C ASP A 12 -6.91 7.43 -21.44
N LEU A 13 -6.51 8.70 -21.56
CA LEU A 13 -7.15 9.82 -20.88
C LEU A 13 -8.55 10.14 -21.41
N SER A 14 -9.01 9.45 -22.46
CA SER A 14 -10.34 9.63 -23.04
C SER A 14 -11.43 8.82 -22.33
N GLN A 15 -11.05 7.86 -21.49
CA GLN A 15 -11.97 6.97 -20.77
C GLN A 15 -11.59 6.89 -19.28
N PRO A 16 -12.53 6.51 -18.39
CA PRO A 16 -12.19 6.14 -17.02
C PRO A 16 -11.22 4.96 -16.99
N LEU A 17 -10.28 4.96 -16.05
CA LEU A 17 -9.33 3.86 -15.87
C LEU A 17 -9.99 2.62 -15.23
N PHE A 18 -10.96 2.85 -14.36
CA PHE A 18 -11.68 1.85 -13.59
C PHE A 18 -13.19 2.12 -13.67
N ASP A 19 -13.98 1.07 -13.54
CA ASP A 19 -15.44 1.12 -13.39
C ASP A 19 -15.89 0.52 -12.05
N GLU A 20 -17.20 0.39 -11.83
CA GLU A 20 -17.76 -0.08 -10.56
C GLU A 20 -17.34 -1.51 -10.21
N GLU A 21 -17.05 -2.37 -11.19
CA GLU A 21 -16.67 -3.77 -10.97
C GLU A 21 -15.24 -3.93 -10.46
N ASP A 22 -14.44 -2.86 -10.54
CA ASP A 22 -13.06 -2.77 -10.06
C ASP A 22 -12.92 -2.39 -8.59
N PHE A 23 -14.03 -2.03 -7.93
CA PHE A 23 -14.03 -1.65 -6.53
C PHE A 23 -14.70 -2.73 -5.67
N VAL A 24 -14.28 -2.83 -4.42
CA VAL A 24 -15.01 -3.60 -3.40
C VAL A 24 -16.27 -2.85 -2.96
N GLU A 25 -17.21 -3.57 -2.36
CA GLU A 25 -18.42 -2.97 -1.80
C GLU A 25 -18.07 -1.87 -0.78
N ALA A 26 -18.83 -0.77 -0.84
CA ALA A 26 -18.54 0.41 -0.06
C ALA A 26 -18.90 0.23 1.43
N PHE A 27 -17.90 0.05 2.28
CA PHE A 27 -18.07 0.15 3.74
C PHE A 27 -16.85 0.81 4.40
N GLY A 28 -17.04 1.51 5.50
CA GLY A 28 -15.94 2.10 6.28
C GLY A 28 -15.34 1.09 7.27
N ILE A 29 -14.03 1.16 7.47
CA ILE A 29 -13.31 0.36 8.48
C ILE A 29 -13.79 0.78 9.88
N LYS A 30 -14.24 -0.18 10.69
CA LYS A 30 -14.63 0.07 12.09
C LYS A 30 -13.64 -0.53 13.07
N ASP A 31 -13.14 -1.72 12.76
CA ASP A 31 -12.11 -2.39 13.53
C ASP A 31 -10.80 -2.41 12.72
N TRP A 32 -9.78 -1.71 13.23
CA TRP A 32 -8.46 -1.61 12.61
C TRP A 32 -7.56 -2.82 12.90
N LYS A 33 -8.02 -3.75 13.74
CA LYS A 33 -7.37 -5.04 14.01
C LYS A 33 -8.02 -6.18 13.22
N ASP A 34 -9.23 -5.97 12.69
CA ASP A 34 -9.84 -6.89 11.73
C ASP A 34 -9.16 -6.74 10.36
N LYS A 35 -8.29 -7.70 10.05
CA LYS A 35 -7.54 -7.74 8.79
C LYS A 35 -8.45 -7.67 7.56
N TRP A 36 -9.61 -8.32 7.58
CA TRP A 36 -10.52 -8.30 6.43
C TRP A 36 -11.11 -6.90 6.24
N GLN A 37 -11.57 -6.26 7.32
CA GLN A 37 -12.06 -4.88 7.25
C GLN A 37 -10.96 -3.94 6.79
N VAL A 38 -9.75 -4.03 7.34
CA VAL A 38 -8.63 -3.16 6.97
C VAL A 38 -8.27 -3.28 5.49
N GLN A 39 -8.37 -4.47 4.91
CA GLN A 39 -7.98 -4.73 3.53
C GLN A 39 -9.12 -4.60 2.49
N ASN A 40 -10.38 -4.50 2.93
CA ASN A 40 -11.55 -4.40 2.04
C ASN A 40 -12.45 -3.19 2.34
N GLY A 41 -12.22 -2.50 3.45
CA GLY A 41 -12.95 -1.30 3.81
C GLY A 41 -12.33 -0.06 3.20
N ARG A 42 -13.11 1.01 3.16
CA ARG A 42 -12.68 2.35 2.76
C ARG A 42 -11.94 3.03 3.90
N ILE A 43 -10.84 3.68 3.57
CA ILE A 43 -10.12 4.57 4.49
C ILE A 43 -10.95 5.86 4.60
N THR A 44 -11.52 6.12 5.78
CA THR A 44 -12.36 7.30 6.05
C THR A 44 -11.65 8.27 6.98
N GLY A 45 -11.89 9.56 6.80
CA GLY A 45 -11.45 10.63 7.70
C GLY A 45 -12.43 10.93 8.86
N GLY A 46 -13.57 10.23 8.93
CA GLY A 46 -14.56 10.39 9.99
C GLY A 46 -15.97 9.93 9.59
N PRO A 47 -16.98 10.10 10.48
CA PRO A 47 -18.33 9.56 10.28
C PRO A 47 -19.08 10.08 9.05
N THR A 48 -18.74 11.28 8.56
CA THR A 48 -19.36 11.90 7.38
C THR A 48 -18.54 11.73 6.11
N ASP A 49 -17.36 11.12 6.20
CA ASP A 49 -16.50 10.88 5.05
C ASP A 49 -16.87 9.53 4.41
N PRO A 50 -17.32 9.51 3.14
CA PRO A 50 -17.62 8.26 2.43
C PRO A 50 -16.39 7.37 2.21
N GLY A 51 -15.19 7.89 2.47
CA GLY A 51 -13.92 7.21 2.38
C GLY A 51 -13.40 7.02 0.96
N LEU A 52 -12.12 6.66 0.86
CA LEU A 52 -11.48 6.36 -0.41
C LEU A 52 -12.03 5.04 -0.99
N PRO A 53 -12.53 5.02 -2.24
CA PRO A 53 -12.95 3.78 -2.88
C PRO A 53 -11.80 2.77 -2.96
N THR A 54 -12.02 1.58 -2.40
CA THR A 54 -11.00 0.53 -2.31
C THR A 54 -11.04 -0.33 -3.57
N LEU A 55 -9.92 -0.37 -4.30
CA LEU A 55 -9.75 -1.23 -5.46
C LEU A 55 -9.74 -2.69 -5.03
N ARG A 56 -10.45 -3.54 -5.77
CA ARG A 56 -10.44 -4.98 -5.53
C ARG A 56 -9.24 -5.65 -6.21
N VAL A 57 -8.98 -6.88 -5.81
CA VAL A 57 -7.98 -7.73 -6.47
C VAL A 57 -8.61 -8.44 -7.67
N CYS A 58 -8.63 -7.79 -8.84
CA CYS A 58 -9.09 -8.39 -10.10
C CYS A 58 -8.04 -8.21 -11.22
N ASP A 59 -8.22 -8.93 -12.33
CA ASP A 59 -7.26 -8.91 -13.44
C ASP A 59 -7.11 -7.50 -14.03
N HIS A 60 -8.21 -6.79 -14.28
CA HIS A 60 -8.16 -5.44 -14.84
C HIS A 60 -7.40 -4.46 -13.94
N VAL A 61 -7.71 -4.41 -12.63
CA VAL A 61 -6.98 -3.57 -11.67
C VAL A 61 -5.49 -3.90 -11.63
N VAL A 62 -5.15 -5.18 -11.54
CA VAL A 62 -3.75 -5.63 -11.50
C VAL A 62 -3.02 -5.25 -12.80
N GLU A 63 -3.66 -5.44 -13.95
CA GLU A 63 -3.09 -5.08 -15.25
C GLU A 63 -2.81 -3.58 -15.37
N GLN A 64 -3.77 -2.73 -14.98
CA GLN A 64 -3.59 -1.27 -15.01
C GLN A 64 -2.45 -0.84 -14.06
N GLN A 65 -2.40 -1.37 -12.84
CA GLN A 65 -1.34 -1.06 -11.88
C GLN A 65 0.03 -1.48 -12.40
N ARG A 66 0.16 -2.69 -12.96
CA ARG A 66 1.42 -3.19 -13.53
C ARG A 66 1.87 -2.36 -14.72
N ALA A 67 0.95 -1.98 -15.60
CA ALA A 67 1.26 -1.16 -16.76
C ALA A 67 1.72 0.25 -16.34
N TYR A 68 1.08 0.85 -15.32
CA TYR A 68 1.52 2.12 -14.76
C TYR A 68 2.93 2.04 -14.14
N LEU A 69 3.21 1.00 -13.34
CA LEU A 69 4.52 0.78 -12.74
C LEU A 69 5.62 0.60 -13.81
N LYS A 70 5.33 -0.14 -14.89
CA LYS A 70 6.24 -0.31 -16.02
C LYS A 70 6.51 1.00 -16.76
N ALA A 71 5.48 1.83 -16.97
CA ALA A 71 5.64 3.15 -17.57
C ALA A 71 6.54 4.05 -16.71
N LEU A 72 6.36 4.05 -15.38
CA LEU A 72 7.25 4.77 -14.45
C LEU A 72 8.71 4.26 -14.54
N LYS A 73 8.93 2.94 -14.60
CA LYS A 73 10.27 2.38 -14.80
C LYS A 73 10.89 2.83 -16.13
N ALA A 74 10.11 2.85 -17.21
CA ALA A 74 10.59 3.20 -18.54
C ALA A 74 11.13 4.63 -18.61
N ILE A 75 10.57 5.57 -17.82
CA ILE A 75 11.08 6.95 -17.73
C ILE A 75 12.22 7.13 -16.71
N GLY A 76 12.70 6.04 -16.11
CA GLY A 76 13.90 6.03 -15.26
C GLY A 76 13.67 6.00 -13.75
N VAL A 77 12.43 5.82 -13.27
CA VAL A 77 12.17 5.64 -11.83
C VAL A 77 12.93 4.42 -11.30
N LYS A 78 13.64 4.59 -10.18
CA LYS A 78 14.53 3.59 -9.57
C LYS A 78 14.00 2.95 -8.29
N GLY A 79 12.81 3.34 -7.85
CA GLY A 79 12.21 2.77 -6.67
C GLY A 79 10.78 3.24 -6.42
N PHE A 80 10.09 2.52 -5.56
CA PHE A 80 8.68 2.78 -5.22
C PHE A 80 8.48 2.68 -3.71
N ARG A 81 7.81 3.69 -3.15
CA ARG A 81 7.23 3.63 -1.81
C ARG A 81 5.75 3.29 -1.98
N ILE A 82 5.32 2.14 -1.46
CA ILE A 82 3.94 1.69 -1.51
C ILE A 82 3.18 2.38 -0.39
N ASP A 83 2.27 3.27 -0.76
CA ASP A 83 1.35 3.92 0.18
C ASP A 83 0.38 2.89 0.77
N ALA A 84 0.04 3.05 2.05
CA ALA A 84 -1.01 2.28 2.70
C ALA A 84 -0.91 0.76 2.46
N ALA A 85 0.30 0.18 2.42
CA ALA A 85 0.51 -1.23 2.09
C ALA A 85 -0.20 -2.20 3.05
N LYS A 86 -0.46 -1.76 4.30
CA LYS A 86 -1.31 -2.44 5.30
C LYS A 86 -2.72 -2.77 4.78
N HIS A 87 -3.25 -1.91 3.90
CA HIS A 87 -4.59 -2.01 3.32
C HIS A 87 -4.66 -2.87 2.05
N MET A 88 -3.54 -3.40 1.58
CA MET A 88 -3.51 -4.33 0.44
C MET A 88 -3.42 -5.77 0.94
N THR A 89 -4.17 -6.68 0.31
CA THR A 89 -3.99 -8.11 0.58
C THR A 89 -2.63 -8.60 0.07
N LEU A 90 -2.10 -9.67 0.66
CA LEU A 90 -0.87 -10.30 0.18
C LEU A 90 -1.03 -10.84 -1.25
N GLU A 91 -2.23 -11.30 -1.61
CA GLU A 91 -2.54 -11.71 -2.99
C GLU A 91 -2.37 -10.53 -3.95
N HIS A 92 -2.96 -9.37 -3.62
CA HIS A 92 -2.85 -8.17 -4.45
C HIS A 92 -1.40 -7.76 -4.66
N LEU A 93 -0.64 -7.69 -3.56
CA LEU A 93 0.77 -7.34 -3.60
C LEU A 93 1.58 -8.30 -4.47
N LYS A 94 1.39 -9.62 -4.32
CA LYS A 94 2.08 -10.64 -5.13
C LYS A 94 1.72 -10.55 -6.61
N ARG A 95 0.45 -10.26 -6.93
CA ARG A 95 -0.03 -10.12 -8.32
C ARG A 95 0.52 -8.86 -9.01
N VAL A 96 0.68 -7.77 -8.28
CA VAL A 96 1.20 -6.50 -8.81
C VAL A 96 2.72 -6.49 -8.89
N TRP A 97 3.41 -6.92 -7.82
CA TRP A 97 4.87 -6.78 -7.67
C TRP A 97 5.63 -8.00 -8.21
N THR A 98 5.40 -8.29 -9.50
CA THR A 98 6.05 -9.40 -10.22
C THR A 98 7.54 -9.16 -10.44
N ASP A 99 8.30 -10.23 -10.74
CA ASP A 99 9.77 -10.20 -10.88
C ASP A 99 10.28 -9.16 -11.86
N ASP A 100 9.60 -8.96 -12.98
CA ASP A 100 9.93 -7.95 -13.97
C ASP A 100 9.74 -6.51 -13.46
N ILE A 101 8.79 -6.30 -12.54
CA ILE A 101 8.53 -5.01 -11.93
C ILE A 101 9.53 -4.74 -10.81
N THR A 102 9.84 -5.71 -9.97
CA THR A 102 10.73 -5.49 -8.82
C THR A 102 12.22 -5.52 -9.17
N ARG A 103 12.60 -6.05 -10.34
CA ARG A 103 14.00 -6.09 -10.78
C ARG A 103 14.57 -4.68 -10.93
N ASP A 104 15.81 -4.51 -10.45
CA ASP A 104 16.62 -3.29 -10.56
C ASP A 104 15.98 -2.02 -9.97
N VAL A 105 15.07 -2.18 -9.02
CA VAL A 105 14.43 -1.08 -8.29
C VAL A 105 14.35 -1.38 -6.80
N HIS A 106 14.41 -0.34 -5.97
CA HIS A 106 14.19 -0.47 -4.54
C HIS A 106 12.70 -0.26 -4.21
N ILE A 107 12.07 -1.20 -3.51
CA ILE A 107 10.65 -1.12 -3.18
C ILE A 107 10.46 -1.34 -1.68
N PHE A 108 9.67 -0.47 -1.07
CA PHE A 108 9.26 -0.62 0.32
C PHE A 108 7.85 -0.10 0.58
N GLY A 109 7.13 -0.70 1.51
CA GLY A 109 5.77 -0.32 1.87
C GLY A 109 5.66 0.42 3.19
N GLU A 110 4.63 1.27 3.29
CA GLU A 110 4.17 1.78 4.56
C GLU A 110 3.18 0.81 5.20
N ILE A 111 3.58 0.23 6.33
CA ILE A 111 2.71 -0.56 7.20
C ILE A 111 2.80 0.05 8.58
N ILE A 112 1.87 0.96 8.87
CA ILE A 112 1.81 1.62 10.18
C ILE A 112 1.33 0.58 11.20
N THR A 113 2.18 0.35 12.20
CA THR A 113 1.86 -0.41 13.40
C THR A 113 1.79 0.54 14.58
N ASP A 114 0.81 0.36 15.46
CA ASP A 114 0.59 1.15 16.68
C ASP A 114 1.73 1.10 17.72
N GLY A 115 2.75 0.26 17.52
CA GLY A 115 3.97 0.32 18.32
C GLY A 115 5.13 -0.56 17.84
N GLY A 116 5.76 -1.26 18.79
CA GLY A 116 6.96 -2.08 18.58
C GLY A 116 6.69 -3.46 17.98
N ALA A 117 7.74 -4.26 17.78
CA ALA A 117 7.62 -5.62 17.22
C ALA A 117 6.83 -6.62 18.11
N THR A 118 6.51 -6.23 19.33
CA THR A 118 5.70 -7.01 20.28
C THR A 118 4.20 -6.70 20.23
N GLU A 119 3.80 -5.71 19.42
CA GLU A 119 2.41 -5.28 19.34
C GLU A 119 1.60 -6.13 18.36
N GLU A 120 0.30 -6.22 18.59
CA GLU A 120 -0.62 -7.06 17.81
C GLU A 120 -0.63 -6.70 16.32
N GLU A 121 -0.58 -5.40 15.97
CA GLU A 121 -0.57 -4.97 14.58
C GLU A 121 0.69 -5.40 13.82
N TYR A 122 1.83 -5.58 14.52
CA TYR A 122 3.04 -6.12 13.91
C TYR A 122 2.77 -7.54 13.39
N GLN A 123 2.18 -8.40 14.22
CA GLN A 123 1.89 -9.79 13.89
C GLN A 123 0.78 -9.91 12.83
N LEU A 124 -0.21 -9.03 12.87
CA LEU A 124 -1.33 -9.07 11.93
C LEU A 124 -0.95 -8.61 10.51
N PHE A 125 -0.07 -7.60 10.42
CA PHE A 125 0.18 -6.90 9.16
C PHE A 125 1.66 -6.90 8.72
N LEU A 126 2.58 -6.43 9.57
CA LEU A 126 3.96 -6.21 9.16
C LEU A 126 4.75 -7.52 8.99
N GLU A 127 4.66 -8.43 9.97
CA GLU A 127 5.36 -9.72 9.91
C GLU A 127 4.94 -10.57 8.69
N PRO A 128 3.65 -10.80 8.43
CA PRO A 128 3.23 -11.54 7.24
C PRO A 128 3.67 -10.87 5.95
N TYR A 129 3.66 -9.53 5.87
CA TYR A 129 4.13 -8.81 4.70
C TYR A 129 5.63 -9.05 4.42
N LEU A 130 6.46 -8.99 5.45
CA LEU A 130 7.91 -9.23 5.33
C LEU A 130 8.24 -10.70 5.04
N GLN A 131 7.44 -11.64 5.54
CA GLN A 131 7.63 -13.07 5.31
C GLN A 131 7.17 -13.51 3.91
N GLU A 132 6.05 -12.97 3.45
CA GLU A 132 5.36 -13.44 2.23
C GLU A 132 5.72 -12.61 0.99
N THR A 133 6.45 -11.50 1.16
CA THR A 133 6.91 -10.67 0.06
C THR A 133 8.42 -10.43 0.16
N ARG A 134 9.02 -10.03 -0.96
CA ARG A 134 10.43 -9.58 -0.99
C ARG A 134 10.58 -8.07 -0.83
N LEU A 135 9.51 -7.39 -0.45
CA LEU A 135 9.44 -5.93 -0.42
C LEU A 135 9.91 -5.44 0.95
N GLY A 136 10.62 -4.32 0.99
CA GLY A 136 10.98 -3.67 2.25
C GLY A 136 9.76 -3.05 2.94
N ALA A 137 9.93 -2.58 4.17
CA ALA A 137 8.92 -1.78 4.85
C ALA A 137 9.59 -0.67 5.66
N TYR A 138 8.84 0.36 6.02
CA TYR A 138 9.27 1.27 7.08
C TYR A 138 9.46 0.50 8.40
N ASP A 139 10.57 0.76 9.08
CA ASP A 139 10.87 0.17 10.37
C ASP A 139 10.18 0.94 11.51
N PHE A 140 8.84 0.83 11.55
CA PHE A 140 8.02 1.38 12.63
C PHE A 140 8.41 0.82 14.02
N PRO A 141 8.79 -0.46 14.17
CA PRO A 141 9.30 -0.98 15.45
C PRO A 141 10.53 -0.24 15.96
N LEU A 142 11.54 -0.02 15.11
CA LEU A 142 12.72 0.75 15.48
C LEU A 142 12.37 2.22 15.74
N PHE A 143 11.53 2.82 14.90
CA PHE A 143 11.04 4.18 15.13
C PHE A 143 10.37 4.32 16.51
N SER A 144 9.46 3.40 16.86
CA SER A 144 8.78 3.38 18.15
C SER A 144 9.77 3.23 19.31
N THR A 145 10.75 2.34 19.15
CA THR A 145 11.82 2.13 20.14
C THR A 145 12.63 3.39 20.36
N MET A 146 13.10 4.03 19.30
CA MET A 146 13.87 5.27 19.37
C MET A 146 13.03 6.41 19.95
N PHE A 147 11.80 6.58 19.47
CA PHE A 147 10.90 7.63 19.93
C PHE A 147 10.63 7.53 21.45
N LYS A 148 10.36 6.32 21.95
CA LYS A 148 10.16 6.07 23.38
C LYS A 148 11.45 6.26 24.18
N ALA A 149 12.58 5.77 23.69
CA ALA A 149 13.87 5.84 24.38
C ALA A 149 14.40 7.27 24.52
N PHE A 150 14.21 8.12 23.50
CA PHE A 150 14.65 9.52 23.52
C PHE A 150 13.61 10.50 24.09
N ALA A 151 12.44 10.04 24.54
CA ALA A 151 11.47 10.88 25.22
C ALA A 151 12.02 11.41 26.56
N LYS A 152 11.41 12.46 27.13
CA LYS A 152 11.90 13.15 28.35
C LYS A 152 12.20 12.23 29.56
N LYS A 153 11.56 11.06 29.63
CA LYS A 153 11.78 10.02 30.66
C LYS A 153 12.12 8.65 30.05
N GLY A 154 12.47 8.64 28.77
CA GLY A 154 12.78 7.42 28.01
C GLY A 154 14.11 6.81 28.42
N SER A 155 14.26 5.53 28.16
CA SER A 155 15.55 4.84 28.23
C SER A 155 15.56 3.65 27.27
N PHE A 156 16.75 3.18 26.89
CA PHE A 156 16.92 1.93 26.14
C PHE A 156 16.87 0.67 27.03
N LYS A 157 16.64 0.83 28.34
CA LYS A 157 16.53 -0.32 29.24
C LYS A 157 15.17 -0.98 29.06
N SER A 158 15.20 -2.29 28.81
CA SER A 158 14.05 -3.19 28.78
C SER A 158 13.46 -3.37 30.19
#